data_AF-A0A8J7DTF7-F1
#
_entry.id   AF-A0A8J7DTF7-F1
#
_cell.length_a   1.000
_cell.length_b   1.000
_cell.length_c   1.000
_cell.angle_alpha   90.00
_cell.angle_beta   90.00
_cell.angle_gamma   90.00
#
_symmetry.space_group_name_H-M   'P 1'
#
loop_
_entity.id
_entity.type
_entity.pdbx_description
1 polymer ?
#
loop_
_entity_poly.entity_id
_entity_poly.type
_entity_poly.pdbx_seq_one_letter_code
_entity_poly.pdbx_strand_id
1 'polypeptide(L)'
;MVSQLSRPLPSDRIAPSDPQQLLQLRHTCAHVLAMAVQRLFPETRVTIGPSTETGFYYDFDRAMVEDRPLRAIAFTPDDLTRIEAEMRQIICANLPIVRETVERDELRAEIAQLHEPYNLEILDGIPSDEPIIHYYIGCPDPVLPSTKTTKRLAISLQQM
;
A
#
# COMPACT_ATOMS: atom_id res chain seq x y z
N MET A 1 -6.97 -6.55 18.78
CA MET A 1 -7.53 -7.84 18.31
C MET A 1 -7.22 -7.95 16.83
N VAL A 2 -6.33 -8.86 16.44
CA VAL A 2 -5.99 -9.11 15.03
C VAL A 2 -7.17 -9.86 14.41
N SER A 3 -8.01 -9.16 13.64
CA SER A 3 -9.05 -9.81 12.84
C SER A 3 -8.39 -10.42 11.62
N GLN A 4 -7.95 -11.68 11.74
CA GLN A 4 -7.54 -12.44 10.57
C GLN A 4 -8.78 -12.66 9.71
N LEU A 5 -8.77 -12.13 8.49
CA LEU A 5 -9.75 -12.50 7.47
C LEU A 5 -9.52 -13.96 7.11
N SER A 6 -10.14 -14.86 7.86
CA SER A 6 -10.08 -16.29 7.67
C SER A 6 -10.72 -16.67 6.33
N ARG A 7 -9.88 -17.19 5.43
CA ARG A 7 -10.13 -17.96 4.19
C ARG A 7 -11.55 -17.87 3.58
N PRO A 8 -11.73 -17.33 2.36
CA PRO A 8 -13.03 -17.37 1.70
C PRO A 8 -13.43 -18.81 1.35
N LEU A 9 -14.71 -19.12 1.55
CA LEU A 9 -15.34 -20.37 1.16
C LEU A 9 -15.55 -20.40 -0.38
N PRO A 10 -15.77 -21.58 -1.00
CA PRO A 10 -15.68 -21.79 -2.46
C PRO A 10 -16.76 -21.10 -3.32
N SER A 11 -17.58 -20.22 -2.75
CA SER A 11 -18.69 -19.53 -3.43
C SER A 11 -18.45 -18.05 -3.76
N ASP A 12 -17.36 -17.44 -3.26
CA ASP A 12 -17.16 -15.99 -3.40
C ASP A 12 -16.44 -15.61 -4.70
N ARG A 13 -17.00 -16.03 -5.85
CA ARG A 13 -16.73 -15.30 -7.08
C ARG A 13 -17.44 -13.96 -6.94
N ILE A 14 -16.67 -12.90 -6.63
CA ILE A 14 -17.14 -11.51 -6.60
C ILE A 14 -18.00 -11.29 -7.85
N ALA A 15 -19.30 -11.08 -7.66
CA ALA A 15 -20.15 -10.63 -8.74
C ALA A 15 -19.67 -9.20 -9.09
N PRO A 16 -19.35 -8.87 -10.35
CA PRO A 16 -18.87 -7.54 -10.74
C PRO A 16 -19.87 -6.38 -10.51
N SER A 17 -20.96 -6.63 -9.80
CA SER A 17 -22.15 -5.78 -9.70
C SER A 17 -22.26 -5.00 -8.39
N ASP A 18 -21.47 -5.31 -7.36
CA ASP A 18 -21.50 -4.58 -6.08
C ASP A 18 -20.47 -3.43 -6.10
N PRO A 19 -20.93 -2.15 -6.12
CA PRO A 19 -20.04 -1.00 -6.16
C PRO A 19 -19.09 -0.93 -4.97
N GLN A 20 -19.52 -1.37 -3.77
CA GLN A 20 -18.66 -1.32 -2.58
C GLN A 20 -17.53 -2.35 -2.67
N GLN A 21 -17.83 -3.56 -3.15
CA GLN A 21 -16.80 -4.59 -3.37
C GLN A 21 -15.79 -4.15 -4.44
N LEU A 22 -16.25 -3.47 -5.50
CA LEU A 22 -15.36 -2.91 -6.51
C LEU A 22 -14.44 -1.82 -5.95
N LEU A 23 -14.94 -0.94 -5.08
CA LEU A 23 -14.13 0.07 -4.40
C LEU A 23 -13.06 -0.57 -3.51
N GLN A 24 -13.42 -1.59 -2.72
CA GLN A 24 -12.47 -2.34 -1.90
C GLN A 24 -11.40 -3.04 -2.74
N LEU A 25 -11.78 -3.65 -3.86
CA LEU A 25 -10.84 -4.27 -4.79
C LEU A 25 -9.88 -3.24 -5.38
N ARG A 26 -10.38 -2.08 -5.81
CA ARG A 26 -9.55 -0.98 -6.35
C ARG A 26 -8.59 -0.42 -5.30
N HIS A 27 -9.05 -0.27 -4.07
CA HIS A 27 -8.20 0.16 -2.96
C HIS A 27 -7.08 -0.86 -2.70
N THR A 28 -7.42 -2.15 -2.71
CA THR A 28 -6.43 -3.23 -2.62
C THR A 28 -5.42 -3.18 -3.78
N CYS A 29 -5.87 -2.92 -5.00
CA CYS A 29 -4.99 -2.76 -6.15
C CYS A 29 -4.05 -1.55 -6.02
N ALA A 30 -4.48 -0.46 -5.39
CA ALA A 30 -3.62 0.68 -5.07
C ALA A 30 -2.47 0.27 -4.14
N HIS A 31 -2.75 -0.53 -3.11
CA HIS A 31 -1.70 -1.08 -2.22
C HIS A 31 -0.73 -2.00 -2.96
N VAL A 32 -1.22 -2.84 -3.86
CA VAL A 32 -0.38 -3.69 -4.71
C VAL A 32 0.52 -2.85 -5.62
N LEU A 33 0.00 -1.75 -6.19
CA LEU A 33 0.77 -0.82 -7.00
C LEU A 33 1.89 -0.16 -6.18
N ALA A 34 1.57 0.34 -4.98
CA ALA A 34 2.56 0.92 -4.08
C ALA A 34 3.67 -0.08 -3.75
N MET A 35 3.33 -1.33 -3.40
CA MET A 35 4.31 -2.38 -3.14
C MET A 35 5.19 -2.67 -4.37
N ALA A 36 4.60 -2.77 -5.56
CA ALA A 36 5.33 -3.04 -6.79
C ALA A 36 6.35 -1.94 -7.10
N VAL A 37 5.93 -0.67 -7.03
CA VAL A 37 6.80 0.50 -7.23
C VAL A 37 7.93 0.49 -6.20
N GLN A 38 7.61 0.28 -4.93
CA GLN A 38 8.59 0.26 -3.85
C GLN A 38 9.59 -0.91 -3.92
N ARG A 39 9.22 -2.03 -4.55
CA ARG A 39 10.15 -3.15 -4.84
C ARG A 39 11.10 -2.85 -5.99
N LEU A 40 10.60 -2.20 -7.03
CA LEU A 40 11.37 -1.88 -8.24
C LEU A 40 12.23 -0.62 -8.07
N PHE A 41 11.74 0.34 -7.28
CA PHE A 41 12.32 1.66 -7.06
C PHE A 41 12.31 1.98 -5.55
N PRO A 42 13.19 1.35 -4.76
CA PRO A 42 13.19 1.47 -3.29
C PRO A 42 13.36 2.90 -2.76
N GLU A 43 13.92 3.80 -3.57
CA GLU A 43 14.08 5.22 -3.27
C GLU A 43 12.79 6.04 -3.40
N THR A 44 11.74 5.47 -3.99
CA THR A 44 10.47 6.16 -4.22
C THR A 44 9.65 6.21 -2.94
N ARG A 45 9.28 7.42 -2.53
CA ARG A 45 8.39 7.67 -1.40
C ARG A 45 6.94 7.54 -1.85
N VAL A 46 6.14 6.85 -1.04
CA VAL A 46 4.70 6.70 -1.25
C VAL A 46 3.94 7.75 -0.46
N THR A 47 2.84 8.24 -1.04
CA THR A 47 1.93 9.15 -0.34
C THR A 47 0.52 8.54 -0.31
N ILE A 48 -0.42 9.06 -1.11
CA ILE A 48 -1.84 8.72 -1.06
C ILE A 48 -2.23 7.93 -2.31
N GLY A 49 -3.03 6.87 -2.11
CA GLY A 49 -3.55 6.03 -3.19
C GLY A 49 -5.05 5.75 -3.07
N PRO A 50 -5.93 6.68 -3.47
CA PRO A 50 -7.36 6.50 -3.33
C PRO A 50 -7.92 5.63 -4.46
N SER A 51 -8.99 4.90 -4.14
CA SER A 51 -9.86 4.28 -5.15
C SER A 51 -10.83 5.32 -5.72
N THR A 52 -11.14 5.19 -7.00
CA THR A 52 -12.13 6.03 -7.70
C THR A 52 -13.30 5.18 -8.22
N GLU A 53 -14.33 5.84 -8.74
CA GLU A 53 -15.48 5.15 -9.37
C GLU A 53 -15.11 4.32 -10.59
N THR A 54 -13.99 4.63 -11.24
CA THR A 54 -13.54 3.97 -12.48
C THR A 54 -12.22 3.21 -12.33
N GLY A 55 -11.47 3.42 -11.25
CA GLY A 55 -10.16 2.80 -11.06
C GLY A 55 -9.51 3.17 -9.73
N PHE A 56 -8.22 3.46 -9.75
CA PHE A 56 -7.42 3.93 -8.62
C PHE A 56 -6.20 4.66 -9.16
N TYR A 57 -5.57 5.48 -8.34
CA TYR A 57 -4.26 6.04 -8.62
C TYR A 57 -3.41 6.02 -7.34
N TYR A 58 -2.12 6.32 -7.48
CA TYR A 58 -1.21 6.47 -6.36
C TYR A 58 -0.20 7.56 -6.68
N ASP A 59 0.01 8.46 -5.72
CA ASP A 59 1.00 9.52 -5.82
C ASP A 59 2.36 9.05 -5.29
N PHE A 60 3.42 9.33 -6.05
CA PHE A 60 4.78 8.92 -5.75
C PHE A 60 5.72 10.12 -5.81
N ASP A 61 6.52 10.30 -4.77
CA ASP A 61 7.65 11.23 -4.78
C ASP A 61 8.95 10.44 -5.05
N ARG A 62 9.52 10.69 -6.22
CA ARG A 62 10.77 10.06 -6.65
C ARG A 62 11.86 11.12 -6.69
N ALA A 63 12.57 11.26 -5.58
CA ALA A 63 13.68 12.19 -5.44
C ALA A 63 14.96 11.68 -6.15
N MET A 64 15.83 12.62 -6.49
CA MET A 64 17.04 12.48 -7.32
C MET A 64 18.01 11.37 -6.87
N VAL A 65 18.60 10.66 -7.84
CA VAL A 65 19.96 10.10 -7.70
C VAL A 65 20.90 11.09 -8.37
N GLU A 66 21.97 11.47 -7.67
CA GLU A 66 22.78 12.70 -7.77
C GLU A 66 23.30 13.15 -9.15
N ASP A 67 23.12 12.39 -10.24
CA ASP A 67 23.77 12.63 -11.55
C ASP A 67 22.83 12.78 -12.77
N ARG A 68 21.53 13.09 -12.62
CA ARG A 68 20.62 13.32 -13.78
C ARG A 68 19.79 14.61 -13.68
N PRO A 69 19.61 15.36 -14.80
CA PRO A 69 18.98 16.67 -14.77
C PRO A 69 17.47 16.58 -14.54
N LEU A 70 16.98 17.32 -13.52
CA LEU A 70 15.75 18.14 -13.36
C LEU A 70 14.46 17.84 -14.17
N ARG A 71 14.23 16.59 -14.56
CA ARG A 71 12.86 16.06 -14.64
C ARG A 71 12.74 15.14 -13.45
N ALA A 72 11.80 15.41 -12.53
CA ALA A 72 11.28 14.35 -11.66
C ALA A 72 11.16 13.10 -12.55
N ILE A 73 11.81 11.99 -12.19
CA ILE A 73 11.96 10.85 -13.09
C ILE A 73 10.59 10.18 -13.17
N ALA A 74 9.71 10.78 -13.97
CA ALA A 74 8.41 10.27 -14.29
C ALA A 74 8.60 8.84 -14.77
N PHE A 75 7.72 7.95 -14.35
CA PHE A 75 7.74 6.59 -14.85
C PHE A 75 7.67 6.62 -16.37
N THR A 76 8.64 5.97 -16.99
CA THR A 76 8.64 5.76 -18.44
C THR A 76 7.62 4.68 -18.79
N PRO A 77 7.16 4.59 -20.05
CA PRO A 77 6.29 3.48 -20.48
C PRO A 77 6.88 2.09 -20.18
N ASP A 78 8.20 1.95 -20.23
CA ASP A 78 8.90 0.72 -19.88
C ASP A 78 8.84 0.44 -18.38
N ASP A 79 8.96 1.47 -17.54
CA ASP A 79 8.77 1.33 -16.08
C ASP A 79 7.35 0.89 -15.77
N LEU A 80 6.34 1.45 -16.43
CA LEU A 80 4.93 1.05 -16.25
C LEU A 80 4.72 -0.43 -16.60
N THR A 81 5.36 -0.90 -17.67
CA THR A 81 5.31 -2.33 -18.06
C THR A 81 5.94 -3.23 -16.99
N ARG A 82 7.07 -2.80 -16.40
CA ARG A 82 7.74 -3.52 -15.30
C ARG A 82 6.91 -3.52 -14.04
N ILE A 83 6.30 -2.38 -13.70
CA ILE A 83 5.40 -2.24 -12.55
C ILE A 83 4.21 -3.18 -12.70
N GLU A 84 3.54 -3.21 -13.87
CA GLU A 84 2.41 -4.12 -14.10
C GLU A 84 2.82 -5.59 -13.96
N ALA A 85 3.99 -5.97 -14.47
CA ALA A 85 4.51 -7.33 -14.33
C ALA A 85 4.78 -7.70 -12.86
N GLU A 86 5.35 -6.79 -12.07
CA GLU A 86 5.57 -7.00 -10.63
C GLU A 86 4.24 -7.06 -9.86
N MET A 87 3.26 -6.20 -10.18
CA MET A 87 1.92 -6.27 -9.61
C MET A 87 1.28 -7.64 -9.84
N ARG A 88 1.36 -8.18 -11.06
CA ARG A 88 0.87 -9.53 -11.38
C ARG A 88 1.56 -10.60 -10.52
N GLN A 89 2.88 -10.50 -10.32
CA GLN A 89 3.61 -11.42 -9.44
C GLN A 89 3.14 -11.34 -7.99
N ILE A 90 2.90 -10.14 -7.45
CA ILE A 90 2.39 -9.93 -6.09
C ILE A 90 1.00 -10.55 -5.94
N ILE A 91 0.11 -10.33 -6.90
CA ILE A 91 -1.24 -10.92 -6.90
C ILE A 91 -1.15 -12.45 -6.96
N CYS A 92 -0.32 -13.01 -7.84
CA CYS A 92 -0.13 -14.46 -7.96
C CYS A 92 0.47 -15.09 -6.70
N ALA A 93 1.26 -14.34 -5.91
CA ALA A 93 1.78 -14.80 -4.65
C ALA A 93 0.69 -15.01 -3.59
N ASN A 94 -0.51 -14.45 -3.79
CA ASN A 94 -1.69 -14.62 -2.93
C ASN A 94 -1.37 -14.39 -1.44
N LEU A 95 -0.64 -13.30 -1.18
CA LEU A 95 -0.21 -12.93 0.16
C LEU A 95 -1.42 -12.47 1.00
N PRO A 96 -1.46 -12.80 2.30
CA PRO A 96 -2.53 -12.35 3.17
C PRO A 96 -2.55 -10.83 3.28
N ILE A 97 -3.73 -10.22 3.29
CA ILE A 97 -3.89 -8.80 3.60
C ILE A 97 -4.28 -8.71 5.07
N VAL A 98 -3.45 -8.05 5.86
CA VAL A 98 -3.67 -7.86 7.30
C VAL A 98 -4.10 -6.42 7.52
N ARG A 99 -5.20 -6.25 8.25
CA ARG A 99 -5.69 -4.97 8.72
C ARG A 99 -5.52 -4.90 10.22
N GLU A 100 -4.85 -3.87 10.70
CA GLU A 100 -4.60 -3.66 12.12
C GLU A 100 -4.98 -2.24 12.53
N THR A 101 -5.63 -2.12 13.68
CA THR A 101 -5.79 -0.82 14.35
C THR A 101 -4.56 -0.59 15.20
N VAL A 102 -3.87 0.51 14.96
CA VAL A 102 -2.61 0.86 15.63
C VAL A 102 -2.76 2.13 16.44
N GLU A 103 -1.98 2.24 17.51
CA GLU A 103 -1.92 3.46 18.31
C GLU A 103 -1.16 4.55 17.56
N ARG A 104 -1.66 5.78 17.65
CA ARG A 104 -1.12 6.93 16.90
C ARG A 104 0.35 7.18 17.18
N ASP A 105 0.73 7.14 18.45
CA ASP A 105 2.10 7.43 18.87
C ASP A 105 3.08 6.34 18.44
N GLU A 106 2.65 5.07 18.45
CA GLU A 106 3.44 3.94 17.96
C GLU A 106 3.69 4.07 16.46
N LEU A 107 2.64 4.36 15.70
CA LEU A 107 2.75 4.56 14.25
C LEU A 107 3.62 5.78 13.91
N ARG A 108 3.46 6.88 14.64
CA ARG A 108 4.30 8.08 14.46
C ARG A 108 5.78 7.76 14.65
N ALA A 109 6.12 6.98 15.67
CA ALA A 109 7.49 6.55 15.92
C ALA A 109 8.04 5.66 14.80
N GLU A 110 7.23 4.75 14.25
CA GLU A 110 7.60 3.89 13.12
C GLU A 110 7.86 4.72 11.85
N ILE A 111 6.93 5.61 11.47
CA ILE A 111 7.06 6.46 10.28
C ILE A 111 8.30 7.35 10.39
N ALA A 112 8.58 7.91 11.57
CA ALA A 112 9.75 8.73 11.80
C ALA A 112 11.07 7.95 11.58
N GLN A 113 11.13 6.68 12.01
CA GLN A 113 12.30 5.82 11.78
C GLN A 113 12.50 5.49 10.29
N LEU A 114 11.41 5.42 9.53
CA LEU A 114 11.42 5.13 8.10
C LEU A 114 11.66 6.36 7.22
N HIS A 115 11.78 7.54 7.83
CA HIS A 115 12.04 8.80 7.14
C HIS A 115 11.00 9.09 6.04
N GLU A 116 9.72 8.82 6.32
CA GLU A 116 8.59 9.07 5.42
C GLU A 116 7.80 10.33 5.85
N PRO A 117 8.25 11.55 5.49
CA PRO A 117 7.67 12.79 6.00
C PRO A 117 6.19 12.97 5.59
N TYR A 118 5.82 12.55 4.37
CA TYR A 118 4.44 12.64 3.91
C TYR A 118 3.46 11.82 4.76
N ASN A 119 3.91 10.68 5.25
CA ASN A 119 3.08 9.82 6.10
C ASN A 119 2.86 10.43 7.48
N LEU A 120 3.81 11.22 8.00
CA LEU A 120 3.61 12.03 9.22
C LEU A 120 2.57 13.12 8.99
N GLU A 121 2.65 13.85 7.87
CA GLU A 121 1.67 14.88 7.53
C GLU A 121 0.26 14.29 7.38
N ILE A 122 0.14 13.12 6.75
CA ILE A 122 -1.14 12.39 6.64
C ILE A 122 -1.65 12.01 8.02
N LEU A 123 -0.78 11.46 8.89
CA LEU A 123 -1.14 11.08 10.26
C LEU A 123 -1.62 12.28 11.08
N ASP A 124 -0.99 13.43 10.91
CA ASP A 124 -1.33 14.67 11.61
C ASP A 124 -2.67 15.26 11.12
N GLY A 125 -3.05 14.95 9.87
CA GLY A 125 -4.35 15.32 9.30
C GLY A 125 -5.53 14.48 9.82
N ILE A 126 -5.28 13.33 10.46
CA ILE A 126 -6.34 12.46 10.99
C ILE A 126 -6.85 13.02 12.32
N PRO A 127 -8.17 13.24 12.52
CA PRO A 127 -8.72 13.66 13.80
C PRO A 127 -8.32 12.74 14.96
N SER A 128 -8.04 13.29 16.14
CA SER A 128 -7.47 12.54 17.28
C SER A 128 -8.39 11.44 17.83
N ASP A 129 -9.69 11.55 17.58
CA ASP A 129 -10.74 10.62 17.99
C ASP A 129 -11.00 9.50 16.97
N GLU A 130 -10.39 9.57 15.78
CA GLU A 130 -10.52 8.53 14.75
C GLU A 130 -9.46 7.43 14.92
N PRO A 131 -9.87 6.15 14.80
CA PRO A 131 -8.94 5.02 14.86
C PRO A 131 -8.05 4.99 13.62
N ILE A 132 -6.75 4.74 13.83
CA ILE A 132 -5.81 4.61 12.72
C ILE A 132 -5.75 3.15 12.29
N ILE A 133 -5.91 2.92 10.99
CA ILE A 133 -5.89 1.60 10.39
C ILE A 133 -4.66 1.46 9.51
N HIS A 134 -3.88 0.43 9.80
CA HIS A 134 -2.70 0.06 9.03
C HIS A 134 -2.99 -1.22 8.22
N TYR A 135 -2.64 -1.18 6.93
CA TYR A 135 -2.76 -2.30 6.01
C TYR A 135 -1.38 -2.89 5.68
N TYR A 136 -1.29 -4.21 5.72
CA TYR A 136 -0.11 -4.97 5.30
C TYR A 136 -0.49 -5.98 4.22
N ILE A 137 0.39 -6.16 3.24
CA ILE A 137 0.32 -7.29 2.30
C ILE A 137 1.48 -8.23 2.65
N GLY A 138 1.15 -9.44 3.12
CA GLY A 138 2.09 -10.41 3.68
C GLY A 138 2.03 -10.51 5.20
N CYS A 139 2.97 -11.27 5.79
CA CYS A 139 3.06 -11.45 7.24
C CYS A 139 3.95 -10.35 7.85
N PRO A 140 3.52 -9.63 8.89
CA PRO A 140 4.35 -8.62 9.56
C PRO A 140 5.42 -9.22 10.51
N ASP A 141 5.51 -10.55 10.63
CA ASP A 141 6.33 -11.20 11.65
C ASP A 141 7.81 -11.34 11.19
N PRO A 142 8.79 -10.66 11.83
CA PRO A 142 10.19 -10.67 11.41
C PRO A 142 10.92 -12.00 11.68
N VAL A 143 10.29 -12.95 12.39
CA VAL A 143 10.92 -14.19 12.88
C VAL A 143 10.81 -15.36 11.88
N LEU A 144 10.03 -15.22 10.80
CA LEU A 144 9.91 -16.26 9.77
C LEU A 144 10.77 -15.89 8.53
N PRO A 145 11.96 -16.50 8.33
CA PRO A 145 12.89 -16.13 7.25
C PRO A 145 12.48 -16.67 5.86
N SER A 146 11.20 -16.97 5.64
CA SER A 146 10.74 -17.64 4.42
C SER A 146 9.47 -17.00 3.89
N THR A 147 9.63 -15.86 3.21
CA THR A 147 9.04 -15.48 1.91
C THR A 147 9.00 -13.97 1.79
N LYS A 148 9.97 -13.37 1.07
CA LYS A 148 9.99 -11.98 0.58
C LYS A 148 9.05 -11.02 1.32
N THR A 149 9.25 -10.88 2.63
CA THR A 149 8.39 -10.09 3.51
C THR A 149 8.77 -8.63 3.32
N THR A 150 7.84 -7.83 2.82
CA THR A 150 8.03 -6.40 2.65
C THR A 150 7.08 -5.71 3.63
N LYS A 151 7.54 -5.50 4.86
CA LYS A 151 6.88 -4.58 5.82
C LYS A 151 6.91 -3.20 5.20
N ARG A 152 5.83 -2.72 4.59
CA ARG A 152 5.80 -1.35 4.07
C ARG A 152 4.43 -0.72 4.27
N LEU A 153 4.48 0.49 4.79
CA LEU A 153 3.34 1.23 5.27
C LEU A 153 2.55 1.79 4.11
N ALA A 154 1.25 1.50 4.13
CA ALA A 154 0.28 2.29 3.42
C ALA A 154 -0.77 2.70 4.45
N ILE A 155 -0.69 3.97 4.86
CA ILE A 155 -1.66 4.59 5.75
C ILE A 155 -2.87 4.90 4.89
N SER A 156 -3.96 4.17 5.11
CA SER A 156 -5.21 4.40 4.42
C SER A 156 -6.18 5.10 5.37
N LEU A 157 -6.58 6.30 4.99
CA LEU A 157 -7.82 6.92 5.45
C LEU A 157 -8.99 6.17 4.81
N GLN A 158 -9.43 5.06 5.38
CA GLN A 158 -10.68 4.48 4.93
C GLN A 158 -11.85 5.25 5.54
N GLN A 159 -12.42 6.15 4.74
CA GLN A 159 -13.86 6.24 4.68
C GLN A 159 -14.40 4.92 4.11
N MET A 160 -15.47 4.45 4.75
CA MET A 160 -16.08 3.11 4.64
C MET A 160 -16.52 2.73 3.23
#